data_AF-A0A7C1NKW7-F1
#
_entry.id   AF-A0A7C1NKW7-F1
#
_cell.length_a   1.000
_cell.length_b   1.000
_cell.length_c   1.000
_cell.angle_alpha   90.00
_cell.angle_beta   90.00
_cell.angle_gamma   90.00
#
_symmetry.space_group_name_H-M   'P 1'
#
loop_
_entity.id
_entity.type
_entity.pdbx_description
1 polymer ?
#
loop_
_entity_poly.entity_id
_entity_poly.type
_entity_poly.pdbx_seq_one_letter_code
_entity_poly.pdbx_strand_id
1 'polypeptide(L)'
;MGNKKVDLHLCDGCAHEHGITTADDKIEVSIPDLLISLVARGKERAPMPAKCTQCGRSWQEIKKEQKVGCSECYVIFNRPIRSFLSKNRQNSDHQGKYPRRLLPYMTFLVDVLKLKEELKAALKCEDYETAASLRDSIQKLECFPRGDNG
;
A
#
# COMPACT_ATOMS: atom_id res chain seq x y z
N MET A 1 -24.09 -9.31 26.93
CA MET A 1 -23.72 -8.41 25.81
C MET A 1 -24.13 -6.99 26.16
N GLY A 2 -23.18 -6.07 26.34
CA GLY A 2 -23.44 -4.69 26.78
C GLY A 2 -23.72 -3.75 25.62
N ASN A 3 -24.82 -2.99 25.71
CA ASN A 3 -25.18 -1.93 24.78
C ASN A 3 -24.31 -0.69 25.07
N LYS A 4 -23.30 -0.42 24.24
CA LYS A 4 -22.46 0.79 24.37
C LYS A 4 -23.20 1.97 23.75
N LYS A 5 -23.71 2.86 24.60
CA LYS A 5 -24.23 4.17 24.19
C LYS A 5 -23.08 5.14 23.96
N VAL A 6 -23.16 5.93 22.89
CA VAL A 6 -22.18 6.98 22.58
C VAL A 6 -22.96 8.27 22.40
N ASP A 7 -22.69 9.24 23.28
CA ASP A 7 -23.32 10.56 23.25
C ASP A 7 -22.44 11.52 22.44
N LEU A 8 -23.07 12.27 21.52
CA LEU A 8 -22.40 13.19 20.61
C LEU A 8 -22.99 14.61 20.80
N HIS A 9 -22.14 15.58 21.14
CA HIS A 9 -22.54 16.98 21.33
C HIS A 9 -22.07 17.81 20.14
N LEU A 10 -23.00 18.20 19.27
CA LEU A 10 -22.75 19.05 18.10
C LEU A 10 -23.37 20.43 18.31
N CYS A 11 -22.74 21.47 17.77
CA CYS A 11 -23.40 22.76 17.62
C CYS A 11 -24.38 22.73 16.44
N ASP A 12 -25.28 23.70 16.36
CA ASP A 12 -26.38 23.72 15.38
C ASP A 12 -25.87 23.65 13.91
N GLY A 13 -24.77 24.35 13.61
CA GLY A 13 -24.14 24.30 12.30
C GLY A 13 -23.56 22.92 11.96
N CYS A 14 -22.87 22.28 12.91
CA CYS A 14 -22.33 20.93 12.70
C CYS A 14 -23.43 19.86 12.63
N ALA A 15 -24.55 20.04 13.35
CA ALA A 15 -25.70 19.14 13.25
C ALA A 15 -26.29 19.14 11.84
N HIS A 16 -26.47 20.34 11.26
CA HIS A 16 -26.99 20.49 9.90
C HIS A 16 -26.06 19.89 8.84
N GLU A 17 -24.75 20.11 8.94
CA GLU A 17 -23.75 19.51 8.04
C GLU A 17 -23.75 17.97 8.09
N HIS A 18 -24.12 17.39 9.23
CA HIS A 18 -24.22 15.94 9.43
C HIS A 18 -25.62 15.38 9.17
N GLY A 19 -26.53 16.17 8.59
CA GLY A 19 -27.89 15.73 8.22
C GLY A 19 -28.81 15.52 9.44
N ILE A 20 -28.45 16.09 10.60
CA ILE A 20 -29.25 16.06 11.82
C ILE A 20 -30.01 17.39 11.85
N THR A 21 -31.26 17.36 11.39
CA THR A 21 -32.15 18.53 11.40
C THR A 21 -33.06 18.47 12.62
N THR A 22 -33.35 19.64 13.20
CA THR A 22 -34.19 19.80 14.40
C THR A 22 -35.67 20.01 14.05
N ALA A 23 -36.03 19.95 12.76
CA ALA A 23 -37.36 20.31 12.26
C ALA A 23 -38.37 19.15 12.25
N ASP A 24 -37.90 17.91 12.33
CA ASP A 24 -38.70 16.70 12.52
C ASP A 24 -37.78 15.67 13.18
N ASP A 25 -38.27 14.86 14.11
CA ASP A 25 -37.52 13.81 14.84
C ASP A 25 -37.04 12.66 13.93
N LYS A 26 -36.35 12.98 12.82
CA LYS A 26 -35.81 12.05 11.84
C LYS A 26 -34.33 12.32 11.66
N ILE A 27 -33.55 11.42 12.23
CA ILE A 27 -32.11 11.30 11.98
C ILE A 27 -31.95 10.69 10.58
N GLU A 28 -31.82 11.53 9.55
CA GLU A 28 -31.43 11.10 8.21
C GLU A 28 -29.91 10.92 8.11
N VAL A 29 -29.32 10.22 9.08
CA VAL A 29 -27.90 9.89 9.02
C VAL A 29 -27.73 8.71 8.07
N SER A 30 -27.26 9.01 6.87
CA SER A 30 -26.75 8.04 5.92
C SER A 30 -25.71 7.16 6.62
N ILE A 31 -26.07 5.90 6.88
CA ILE A 31 -25.18 4.88 7.47
C ILE A 31 -23.81 4.83 6.77
N PRO A 32 -23.71 4.97 5.42
CA PRO A 32 -22.43 5.14 4.75
C PRO A 32 -21.55 6.28 5.29
N ASP A 33 -22.12 7.45 5.56
CA ASP A 33 -21.37 8.62 6.03
C ASP A 33 -20.91 8.48 7.49
N LEU A 34 -21.73 7.83 8.31
CA LEU A 34 -21.35 7.45 9.68
C LEU A 34 -20.23 6.39 9.68
N LEU A 35 -20.28 5.42 8.76
CA LEU A 35 -19.20 4.44 8.61
C LEU A 35 -17.91 5.09 8.11
N ILE A 36 -17.99 6.04 7.16
CA ILE A 36 -16.83 6.79 6.65
C ILE A 36 -16.16 7.58 7.79
N SER A 37 -16.93 8.26 8.63
CA SER A 37 -16.41 9.04 9.76
C SER A 37 -15.79 8.16 10.86
N LEU A 38 -16.38 6.99 11.17
CA LEU A 38 -15.81 6.03 12.12
C LEU A 38 -14.51 5.39 11.62
N VAL A 39 -14.46 5.01 10.33
CA VAL A 39 -13.23 4.48 9.70
C VAL A 39 -12.14 5.56 9.62
N ALA A 40 -12.52 6.83 9.51
CA ALA A 40 -11.57 7.93 9.53
C ALA A 40 -10.91 8.13 10.90
N ARG A 41 -11.64 7.87 12.00
CA ARG A 41 -11.22 8.09 13.40
C ARG A 41 -10.20 7.06 13.92
N GLY A 42 -10.15 5.85 13.36
CA GLY A 42 -9.23 4.78 13.76
C GLY A 42 -7.79 4.93 13.27
N LYS A 43 -7.44 6.02 12.59
CA LYS A 43 -6.07 6.34 12.20
C LYS A 43 -5.78 7.74 12.71
N GLU A 44 -5.04 7.87 13.80
CA GLU A 44 -4.33 9.12 14.06
C GLU A 44 -3.44 9.39 12.84
N ARG A 45 -3.86 10.39 12.06
CA ARG A 45 -3.21 10.79 10.83
C ARG A 45 -2.34 11.97 11.20
N ALA A 46 -1.03 11.83 11.05
CA ALA A 46 -0.15 12.98 11.01
C ALA A 46 -0.72 13.98 9.97
N PRO A 47 -0.87 15.26 10.32
CA PRO A 47 -1.39 16.26 9.41
C PRO A 47 -0.49 16.29 8.18
N MET A 48 -1.08 15.95 7.03
CA MET A 48 -0.40 16.02 5.77
C MET A 48 -0.36 17.49 5.33
N PRO A 49 0.80 18.03 4.91
CA PRO A 49 0.84 19.39 4.37
C PRO A 49 -0.03 19.49 3.12
N ALA A 50 -0.77 20.59 3.00
CA ALA A 50 -1.75 20.80 1.93
C ALA A 50 -1.11 20.91 0.54
N LYS A 51 0.15 21.36 0.47
CA LYS A 51 0.89 21.65 -0.77
C LYS A 51 2.36 21.22 -0.66
N CYS A 52 2.97 20.92 -1.80
CA CYS A 52 4.40 20.69 -1.93
C CYS A 52 5.17 21.99 -1.64
N THR A 53 6.20 21.94 -0.80
CA THR A 53 7.05 23.11 -0.49
C THR A 53 7.93 23.53 -1.67
N GLN A 54 8.19 22.63 -2.63
CA GLN A 54 9.04 22.91 -3.78
C GLN A 54 8.27 23.37 -5.03
N CYS A 55 7.19 22.67 -5.40
CA CYS A 55 6.43 22.98 -6.62
C CYS A 55 5.03 23.56 -6.38
N GLY A 56 4.61 23.71 -5.12
CA GLY A 56 3.31 24.29 -4.75
C GLY A 56 2.08 23.41 -5.03
N ARG A 57 2.22 22.26 -5.70
CA ARG A 57 1.09 21.38 -6.04
C ARG A 57 0.46 20.74 -4.82
N SER A 58 -0.86 20.68 -4.80
CA SER A 58 -1.63 19.99 -3.77
C SER A 58 -1.82 18.49 -4.07
N TRP A 59 -2.16 17.70 -3.05
CA TRP A 59 -2.51 16.29 -3.27
C TRP A 59 -3.74 16.14 -4.18
N GLN A 60 -4.71 17.06 -4.10
CA GLN A 60 -5.91 17.01 -4.92
C GLN A 60 -5.59 17.20 -6.41
N GLU A 61 -4.69 18.13 -6.74
CA GLU A 61 -4.20 18.34 -8.10
C GLU A 61 -3.44 17.10 -8.61
N ILE A 62 -2.51 16.56 -7.82
CA ILE A 62 -1.76 15.36 -8.19
C ILE A 62 -2.69 14.16 -8.42
N LYS A 63 -3.72 14.00 -7.57
CA LYS A 63 -4.70 12.92 -7.71
C LYS A 63 -5.58 13.10 -8.95
N LYS A 64 -5.97 14.34 -9.28
CA LYS A 64 -6.80 14.66 -10.45
C LYS A 64 -6.03 14.49 -11.76
N GLU A 65 -4.80 15.00 -11.82
CA GLU A 65 -3.94 14.93 -13.01
C GLU A 65 -3.21 13.60 -13.15
N GLN A 66 -3.16 12.80 -12.08
CA GLN A 66 -2.32 11.60 -11.94
C GLN A 66 -0.82 11.85 -12.22
N LYS A 67 -0.37 13.10 -12.06
CA LYS A 67 1.00 13.55 -12.34
C LYS A 67 1.59 14.27 -11.13
N VAL A 68 2.73 13.77 -10.67
CA VAL A 68 3.54 14.41 -9.64
C VAL A 68 4.30 15.62 -10.22
N GLY A 69 4.49 16.67 -9.41
CA GLY A 69 5.11 17.91 -9.89
C GLY A 69 6.64 17.95 -9.80
N CYS A 70 7.23 17.41 -8.73
CA CYS A 70 8.68 17.35 -8.52
C CYS A 70 9.05 16.12 -7.66
N SER A 71 10.34 15.89 -7.43
CA SER A 71 10.83 14.80 -6.58
C SER A 71 10.32 14.88 -5.14
N GLU A 72 10.25 16.09 -4.58
CA GLU A 72 9.79 16.33 -3.21
C GLU A 72 8.33 15.89 -2.99
N CYS A 73 7.53 15.85 -4.05
CA CYS A 73 6.16 15.32 -3.99
C CYS A 73 6.12 13.85 -3.52
N TYR A 74 7.14 13.05 -3.80
CA TYR A 74 7.20 11.66 -3.33
C TYR A 74 7.48 11.54 -1.84
N VAL A 75 8.16 12.52 -1.25
CA VAL A 75 8.47 12.57 0.19
C VAL A 75 7.25 13.08 0.93
N ILE A 76 6.75 14.25 0.52
CA ILE A 76 5.61 14.92 1.14
C ILE A 76 4.33 14.09 0.99
N PHE A 77 4.06 13.60 -0.22
CA PHE A 77 2.87 12.81 -0.53
C PHE A 77 3.10 11.30 -0.54
N ASN A 78 4.12 10.83 0.17
CA ASN A 78 4.52 9.42 0.19
C ASN A 78 3.36 8.47 0.47
N ARG A 79 2.63 8.69 1.57
CA ARG A 79 1.56 7.80 2.02
C ARG A 79 0.42 7.67 1.00
N PRO A 80 -0.19 8.75 0.50
CA PRO A 80 -1.26 8.62 -0.48
C PRO A 80 -0.76 8.20 -1.86
N ILE A 81 0.46 8.56 -2.28
CA ILE A 81 1.06 8.04 -3.51
C ILE A 81 1.21 6.52 -3.42
N ARG A 82 1.77 5.99 -2.32
CA ARG A 82 1.88 4.55 -2.09
C ARG A 82 0.52 3.86 -2.09
N SER A 83 -0.47 4.44 -1.42
CA SER A 83 -1.82 3.86 -1.41
C SER A 83 -2.49 3.90 -2.79
N PHE A 84 -2.23 4.91 -3.60
CA PHE A 84 -2.74 5.00 -4.96
C PHE A 84 -2.10 3.93 -5.84
N LEU A 85 -0.77 3.81 -5.77
CA LEU A 85 0.00 2.80 -6.50
C LEU A 85 -0.36 1.38 -6.05
N SER A 86 -0.63 1.14 -4.77
CA SER A 86 -0.99 -0.20 -4.27
C SER A 86 -2.39 -0.62 -4.72
N LYS A 87 -3.35 0.31 -4.77
CA LYS A 87 -4.73 0.02 -5.21
C LYS A 87 -4.83 -0.22 -6.71
N ASN A 88 -3.98 0.43 -7.49
CA ASN A 88 -3.98 0.29 -8.95
C ASN A 88 -3.03 -0.82 -9.45
N ARG A 89 -2.35 -1.54 -8.56
CA ARG A 89 -1.65 -2.80 -8.91
C ARG A 89 -2.69 -3.91 -9.06
N GLN A 90 -3.33 -3.98 -10.23
CA GLN A 90 -3.70 -5.29 -10.77
C GLN A 90 -2.38 -6.06 -10.95
N ASN A 91 -2.16 -7.11 -10.16
CA ASN A 91 -1.06 -8.07 -10.25
C ASN A 91 0.25 -7.50 -10.78
N SER A 92 1.13 -7.04 -9.88
CA SER A 92 2.48 -6.57 -10.24
C SER A 92 3.44 -7.69 -10.67
N ASP A 93 2.93 -8.81 -11.17
CA ASP A 93 3.71 -9.81 -11.87
C ASP A 93 3.78 -9.38 -13.33
N HIS A 94 4.89 -8.73 -13.70
CA HIS A 94 5.19 -8.47 -15.10
C HIS A 94 5.40 -9.83 -15.80
N GLN A 95 4.37 -10.35 -16.46
CA GLN A 95 4.48 -11.50 -17.38
C GLN A 95 4.89 -11.07 -18.81
N GLY A 96 5.64 -9.97 -18.92
CA GLY A 96 6.05 -9.37 -20.19
C GLY A 96 7.39 -9.89 -20.70
N LYS A 97 7.69 -9.60 -21.96
CA LYS A 97 8.99 -9.93 -22.58
C LYS A 97 10.08 -9.02 -22.01
N TYR A 98 11.04 -9.58 -21.30
CA TYR A 98 12.15 -8.83 -20.72
C TYR A 98 13.26 -8.57 -21.74
N PRO A 99 13.96 -7.42 -21.64
CA PRO A 99 15.20 -7.21 -22.38
C PRO A 99 16.20 -8.33 -22.06
N ARG A 100 16.81 -8.93 -23.09
CA ARG A 100 17.75 -10.06 -22.92
C ARG A 100 18.88 -9.79 -21.92
N ARG A 101 19.34 -8.53 -21.85
CA ARG A 101 20.35 -8.06 -20.91
C ARG A 101 19.95 -8.14 -19.42
N LEU A 102 18.65 -8.24 -19.11
CA LEU A 102 18.13 -8.30 -17.75
C LEU A 102 17.74 -9.72 -17.30
N LEU A 103 17.82 -10.73 -18.19
CA LEU A 103 17.55 -12.13 -17.81
C LEU A 103 18.38 -12.62 -16.62
N PRO A 104 19.71 -12.40 -16.56
CA PRO A 104 20.54 -12.87 -15.45
C PRO A 104 20.13 -12.24 -14.10
N TYR A 105 19.65 -11.01 -14.14
CA TYR A 105 19.19 -10.29 -12.95
C TYR A 105 17.83 -10.81 -12.46
N MET A 106 16.96 -11.24 -13.38
CA MET A 106 15.67 -11.87 -13.03
C MET A 106 15.83 -13.26 -12.46
N THR A 107 16.71 -14.09 -13.05
CA THR A 107 17.02 -15.42 -12.48
C THR A 107 17.51 -15.30 -11.04
N PHE A 108 18.25 -14.23 -10.75
CA PHE A 108 18.69 -13.96 -9.38
C PHE A 108 17.56 -13.42 -8.49
N LEU A 109 16.81 -12.39 -8.92
CA LEU A 109 15.85 -11.73 -8.05
C LEU A 109 14.56 -12.53 -7.83
N VAL A 110 14.10 -13.29 -8.82
CA VAL A 110 12.81 -13.98 -8.76
C VAL A 110 13.00 -15.44 -8.39
N ASP A 111 13.87 -16.15 -9.13
CA ASP A 111 14.00 -17.60 -8.94
C ASP A 111 14.67 -17.94 -7.61
N VAL A 112 15.69 -17.18 -7.17
CA VAL A 112 16.31 -17.41 -5.85
C VAL A 112 15.34 -17.14 -4.71
N LEU A 113 14.49 -16.11 -4.81
CA LEU A 113 13.48 -15.84 -3.78
C LEU A 113 12.47 -16.99 -3.70
N LYS A 114 12.00 -17.48 -4.86
CA LYS A 114 11.09 -18.62 -4.94
C LYS A 114 11.72 -19.89 -4.35
N LEU A 115 12.95 -20.22 -4.73
CA LEU A 115 13.68 -21.37 -4.19
C LEU A 115 13.91 -21.26 -2.68
N LYS A 116 14.11 -20.05 -2.15
CA LYS A 116 14.22 -19.82 -0.69
C LYS A 116 12.90 -20.03 0.04
N GLU A 117 11.77 -19.74 -0.59
CA GLU A 117 10.44 -20.05 -0.05
C GLU A 117 10.19 -21.56 -0.06
N GLU A 118 10.51 -22.24 -1.17
CA GLU A 118 10.41 -23.70 -1.30
C GLU A 118 11.32 -24.42 -0.28
N LEU A 119 12.53 -23.92 -0.07
CA LEU A 119 13.45 -24.45 0.95
C LEU A 119 12.86 -24.36 2.36
N LYS A 120 12.24 -23.22 2.70
CA LYS A 120 11.57 -23.06 4.01
C LYS A 120 10.40 -24.02 4.16
N ALA A 121 9.65 -24.27 3.08
CA ALA A 121 8.56 -25.23 3.08
C ALA A 121 9.07 -26.68 3.27
N ALA A 122 10.13 -27.08 2.55
CA ALA A 122 10.77 -28.39 2.70
C ALA A 122 11.29 -28.63 4.11
N LEU A 123 11.99 -27.65 4.70
CA LEU A 123 12.46 -27.72 6.09
C LEU A 123 11.32 -27.84 7.10
N LYS A 124 10.18 -27.16 6.86
CA LYS A 124 9.00 -27.24 7.73
C LYS A 124 8.33 -28.63 7.65
N CYS A 125 8.44 -29.30 6.52
CA CYS A 125 7.91 -30.64 6.31
C CYS A 125 8.93 -31.75 6.64
N GLU A 126 10.09 -31.41 7.19
CA GLU A 126 11.19 -32.34 7.51
C GLU A 126 11.71 -33.13 6.30
N ASP A 127 11.53 -32.59 5.10
CA ASP A 127 12.03 -33.17 3.85
C ASP A 127 13.45 -32.67 3.58
N TYR A 128 14.42 -33.33 4.21
CA TYR A 128 15.83 -32.93 4.16
C TYR A 128 16.48 -33.19 2.80
N GLU A 129 15.99 -34.15 2.02
CA GLU A 129 16.52 -34.48 0.70
C GLU A 129 16.20 -33.38 -0.32
N THR A 130 14.94 -32.92 -0.33
CA THR A 130 14.56 -31.78 -1.18
C THR A 130 15.19 -30.48 -0.67
N ALA A 131 15.29 -30.28 0.64
CA ALA A 131 15.97 -29.11 1.21
C ALA A 131 17.45 -29.04 0.79
N ALA A 132 18.18 -30.15 0.79
CA ALA A 132 19.56 -30.20 0.32
C ALA A 132 19.66 -29.84 -1.17
N SER A 133 18.79 -30.40 -2.01
CA SER A 133 18.74 -30.14 -3.45
C SER A 133 18.42 -28.67 -3.78
N LEU A 134 17.48 -28.08 -3.02
CA LEU A 134 17.10 -26.67 -3.15
C LEU A 134 18.23 -25.74 -2.71
N ARG A 135 18.94 -26.07 -1.61
CA ARG A 135 20.10 -25.31 -1.15
C ARG A 135 21.22 -25.29 -2.20
N ASP A 136 21.52 -26.44 -2.79
CA ASP A 136 22.57 -26.55 -3.81
C ASP A 136 22.18 -25.80 -5.09
N SER A 137 20.88 -25.76 -5.42
CA SER A 137 20.34 -24.98 -6.55
C SER A 137 20.45 -23.47 -6.31
N ILE A 138 20.14 -23.01 -5.10
CA ILE A 138 20.35 -21.61 -4.68
C ILE A 138 21.82 -21.24 -4.79
N GLN A 139 22.72 -22.08 -4.28
CA GLN A 139 24.16 -21.82 -4.32
C GLN A 139 24.70 -21.70 -5.75
N LYS A 140 24.22 -22.54 -6.68
CA LYS A 140 24.60 -22.45 -8.10
C LYS A 140 24.14 -21.14 -8.74
N LEU A 141 22.94 -20.67 -8.43
CA LEU A 141 22.40 -19.42 -8.94
C LEU A 141 23.08 -18.19 -8.33
N GLU A 142 23.45 -18.23 -7.06
CA GLU A 142 24.16 -17.14 -6.38
C GLU A 142 25.65 -17.06 -6.77
N CYS A 143 26.24 -18.16 -7.27
CA CYS A 143 27.63 -18.23 -7.71
C CYS A 143 27.84 -17.75 -9.17
N PHE A 144 26.78 -17.68 -9.99
CA PHE A 144 26.88 -17.13 -11.34
C PHE A 144 27.09 -15.60 -11.26
N PRO A 145 28.13 -15.05 -11.93
CA PRO A 145 28.85 -13.87 -11.44
C PRO A 145 28.00 -12.60 -11.38
N ARG A 146 28.20 -11.85 -10.29
CA ARG A 146 27.97 -10.41 -10.25
C ARG A 146 28.80 -9.82 -11.39
N GLY A 147 28.15 -9.26 -12.40
CA GLY A 147 28.85 -8.39 -13.34
C GLY A 147 29.52 -7.29 -12.54
N ASP A 148 30.85 -7.32 -12.50
CA ASP A 148 31.68 -6.20 -12.11
C ASP A 148 31.21 -4.98 -12.91
N ASN A 149 30.79 -3.94 -12.21
CA ASN A 149 30.66 -2.61 -12.79
C ASN A 149 32.08 -2.03 -12.89
N GLY A 150 32.76 -2.33 -13.99
CA GLY A 150 33.84 -1.51 -14.53
C GLY A 150 33.26 -0.42 -15.41
#